data_AF-T1AD46-F1
#
_entry.id   AF-T1AD46-F1
#
_cell.length_a   1.000
_cell.length_b   1.000
_cell.length_c   1.000
_cell.angle_alpha   90.00
_cell.angle_beta   90.00
_cell.angle_gamma   90.00
#
_symmetry.space_group_name_H-M   'P 1'
#
loop_
_entity.id
_entity.type
_entity.pdbx_description
1 polymer ?
#
loop_
_entity_poly.entity_id
_entity_poly.type
_entity_poly.pdbx_seq_one_letter_code
_entity_poly.pdbx_strand_id
1 'polypeptide(L)'
;MGDGTFFHSGQISIANSINQGQDITYIILENGTTAMTGHQPNPTLHEDITGATALAHDIERIVRSLIPDAAGTLRIKGKDGRDEPQARVFRVNPAQRDKYKELLETVILQDGVKIIIADKECGITFNRRKHRAEVQEEK
;
A
#
# COMPACT_ATOMS: atom_id res chain seq x y z
N MET A 1 -4.51 0.25 6.49
CA MET A 1 -4.66 -1.22 6.39
C MET A 1 -3.30 -1.85 6.12
N GLY A 2 -3.04 -3.08 6.54
CA GLY A 2 -1.81 -3.81 6.17
C GLY A 2 -1.94 -4.47 4.79
N ASP A 3 -0.82 -4.92 4.22
CA ASP A 3 -0.75 -5.74 3.01
C ASP A 3 -1.63 -7.01 3.07
N GLY A 4 -1.61 -7.75 4.18
CA GLY A 4 -2.50 -8.91 4.37
C GLY A 4 -3.99 -8.54 4.30
N THR A 5 -4.39 -7.43 4.93
CA THR A 5 -5.77 -6.91 4.84
C THR A 5 -6.11 -6.46 3.43
N PHE A 6 -5.15 -5.91 2.70
CA PHE A 6 -5.34 -5.51 1.30
C PHE A 6 -5.74 -6.70 0.43
N PHE A 7 -5.06 -7.84 0.56
CA PHE A 7 -5.40 -9.07 -0.16
C PHE A 7 -6.67 -9.76 0.35
N HIS A 8 -7.00 -9.60 1.64
CA HIS A 8 -8.22 -10.20 2.20
C HIS A 8 -9.50 -9.46 1.77
N SER A 9 -9.51 -8.11 1.82
CA SER A 9 -10.72 -7.32 1.54
C SER A 9 -10.48 -5.91 1.01
N GLY A 10 -9.23 -5.43 1.02
CA GLY A 10 -8.90 -4.06 0.61
C GLY A 10 -9.16 -3.81 -0.88
N GLN A 11 -8.85 -4.76 -1.76
CA GLN A 11 -9.09 -4.61 -3.21
C GLN A 11 -10.56 -4.33 -3.54
N ILE A 12 -11.47 -5.13 -2.97
CA ILE A 12 -12.92 -4.98 -3.15
C ILE A 12 -13.39 -3.62 -2.62
N SER A 13 -12.87 -3.22 -1.45
CA SER A 13 -13.21 -1.94 -0.82
C SER A 13 -12.76 -0.74 -1.67
N ILE A 14 -11.54 -0.78 -2.20
CA ILE A 14 -10.99 0.28 -3.05
C ILE A 14 -11.80 0.40 -4.35
N ALA A 15 -12.06 -0.72 -5.04
CA ALA A 15 -12.83 -0.71 -6.28
C ALA A 15 -14.25 -0.14 -6.08
N ASN A 16 -14.92 -0.51 -4.99
CA ASN A 16 -16.24 0.02 -4.68
C ASN A 16 -16.20 1.52 -4.37
N SER A 17 -15.22 1.99 -3.60
CA SER A 17 -15.06 3.42 -3.31
C SER A 17 -14.81 4.25 -4.56
N ILE A 18 -14.02 3.72 -5.51
CA ILE A 18 -13.77 4.34 -6.82
C ILE A 18 -15.06 4.43 -7.64
N ASN A 19 -15.84 3.35 -7.69
CA ASN A 19 -17.11 3.33 -8.43
C ASN A 19 -18.16 4.25 -7.83
N GLN A 20 -18.18 4.41 -6.50
CA GLN A 20 -19.16 5.24 -5.79
C GLN A 20 -18.69 6.68 -5.56
N GLY A 21 -17.56 7.09 -6.15
CA GLY A 21 -17.03 8.45 -6.01
C GLY A 21 -16.83 8.87 -4.54
N GLN A 22 -16.40 7.95 -3.69
CA GLN A 22 -16.21 8.23 -2.26
C GLN A 22 -15.00 9.13 -2.04
N ASP A 23 -15.12 10.02 -1.06
CA ASP A 23 -14.01 10.83 -0.57
C ASP A 23 -13.32 10.12 0.60
N ILE A 24 -12.33 9.28 0.30
CA ILE A 24 -11.66 8.43 1.29
C ILE A 24 -10.17 8.26 0.99
N THR A 25 -9.36 8.25 2.04
CA THR A 25 -7.92 7.97 1.96
C THR A 25 -7.62 6.58 2.50
N TYR A 26 -7.12 5.70 1.63
CA TYR A 26 -6.54 4.42 1.98
C TYR A 26 -5.04 4.57 2.21
N ILE A 27 -4.57 4.19 3.40
CA ILE A 27 -3.14 4.05 3.68
C ILE A 27 -2.84 2.56 3.79
N ILE A 28 -2.07 2.02 2.85
CA ILE A 28 -1.65 0.61 2.80
C ILE A 28 -0.24 0.52 3.38
N LEU A 29 -0.09 -0.20 4.49
CA LEU A 29 1.19 -0.46 5.15
C LEU A 29 1.79 -1.73 4.55
N GLU A 30 2.65 -1.54 3.55
CA GLU A 30 3.36 -2.62 2.87
C GLU A 30 4.66 -2.90 3.64
N ASN A 31 4.56 -3.81 4.61
CA ASN A 31 5.67 -4.12 5.51
C ASN A 31 6.40 -5.43 5.17
N GLY A 32 5.99 -6.09 4.09
CA GLY A 32 6.56 -7.35 3.59
C GLY A 32 6.35 -8.52 4.54
N THR A 33 5.36 -8.48 5.43
CA THR A 33 5.04 -9.58 6.36
C THR A 33 3.73 -9.32 7.11
N THR A 34 3.05 -10.39 7.53
CA THR A 34 1.87 -10.29 8.40
C THR A 34 2.28 -10.12 9.87
N ALA A 35 2.63 -8.90 10.27
CA ALA A 35 3.22 -8.62 11.58
C ALA A 35 2.33 -9.06 12.78
N MET A 36 1.03 -8.77 12.76
CA MET A 36 0.15 -8.93 13.93
C MET A 36 -0.20 -10.38 14.27
N THR A 37 -0.22 -11.29 13.29
CA THR A 37 -0.66 -12.69 13.48
C THR A 37 0.51 -13.69 13.45
N GLY A 38 1.73 -13.21 13.68
CA GLY A 38 2.90 -14.07 13.79
C GLY A 38 3.62 -14.35 12.47
N HIS A 39 3.70 -13.37 11.56
CA HIS A 39 4.46 -13.43 10.30
C HIS A 39 3.96 -14.53 9.34
N GLN A 40 2.65 -14.73 9.31
CA GLN A 40 2.04 -15.63 8.32
C GLN A 40 2.37 -15.16 6.89
N PRO A 41 2.63 -16.09 5.95
CA PRO A 41 2.82 -15.75 4.56
C PRO A 41 1.63 -14.96 4.01
N ASN A 42 1.92 -13.97 3.18
CA ASN A 42 0.93 -13.16 2.48
C ASN A 42 1.35 -13.03 1.01
N PRO A 43 0.44 -12.62 0.11
CA PRO A 43 0.75 -12.59 -1.32
C PRO A 43 1.84 -11.59 -1.75
N THR A 44 2.36 -10.75 -0.86
CA THR A 44 3.51 -9.86 -1.10
C THR A 44 4.86 -10.54 -0.85
N LEU A 45 4.89 -11.74 -0.28
CA LEU A 45 6.11 -12.48 0.01
C LEU A 45 6.58 -13.33 -1.18
N HIS A 46 7.91 -13.45 -1.33
CA HIS A 46 8.56 -14.31 -2.31
C HIS A 46 8.70 -15.77 -1.85
N GLU A 47 8.11 -16.13 -0.71
CA GLU A 47 8.14 -17.46 -0.15
C GLU A 47 6.73 -17.87 0.30
N ASP A 48 6.34 -19.11 0.02
CA ASP A 48 5.06 -19.67 0.46
C ASP A 48 5.15 -20.32 1.86
N ILE A 49 4.06 -20.95 2.30
CA ILE A 49 3.98 -21.63 3.61
C ILE A 49 4.94 -22.83 3.75
N THR A 50 5.43 -23.38 2.63
CA THR A 50 6.39 -24.49 2.59
C THR A 50 7.84 -24.00 2.52
N GLY A 51 8.06 -22.69 2.34
CA GLY A 51 9.37 -22.11 2.08
C GLY A 51 9.82 -22.22 0.62
N ALA A 52 8.92 -22.61 -0.29
CA ALA A 52 9.20 -22.60 -1.72
C ALA A 52 9.09 -21.17 -2.27
N THR A 53 9.79 -20.88 -3.37
CA THR A 53 9.70 -19.59 -4.05
C THR A 53 8.28 -19.34 -4.55
N ALA A 54 7.73 -18.19 -4.18
CA ALA A 54 6.41 -17.74 -4.56
C ALA A 54 6.46 -16.49 -5.45
N LEU A 55 5.39 -16.27 -6.21
CA LEU A 55 5.17 -15.04 -6.93
C LEU A 55 4.70 -13.95 -5.96
N ALA A 56 5.54 -12.94 -5.74
CA ALA A 56 5.15 -11.77 -4.97
C ALA A 56 4.30 -10.83 -5.84
N HIS A 57 3.11 -10.50 -5.34
CA HIS A 57 2.21 -9.57 -5.99
C HIS A 57 2.56 -8.11 -5.66
N ASP A 58 2.61 -7.27 -6.69
CA ASP A 58 2.80 -5.82 -6.55
C ASP A 58 1.45 -5.13 -6.24
N ILE A 59 1.31 -4.60 -5.03
CA ILE A 59 0.13 -3.87 -4.58
C ILE A 59 -0.15 -2.64 -5.45
N GLU A 60 0.87 -1.87 -5.81
CA GLU A 60 0.71 -0.67 -6.62
C GLU A 60 0.15 -1.00 -8.00
N ARG A 61 0.68 -2.05 -8.63
CA ARG A 61 0.19 -2.52 -9.93
C ARG A 61 -1.26 -2.98 -9.87
N ILE A 62 -1.65 -3.69 -8.81
CA ILE A 62 -3.04 -4.10 -8.62
C ILE A 62 -3.94 -2.88 -8.44
N VAL A 63 -3.59 -1.95 -7.53
CA VAL A 63 -4.37 -0.74 -7.28
C VAL A 63 -4.55 0.08 -8.56
N ARG A 64 -3.48 0.29 -9.34
CA ARG A 64 -3.56 0.99 -10.64
C ARG A 64 -4.49 0.30 -11.63
N SER A 65 -4.58 -1.03 -11.58
CA SER A 65 -5.48 -1.82 -12.44
C SER A 65 -6.95 -1.73 -12.01
N LEU A 66 -7.23 -1.36 -10.76
CA LEU A 66 -8.59 -1.10 -10.27
C LEU A 66 -9.13 0.28 -10.69
N ILE A 67 -8.27 1.14 -11.23
CA ILE A 67 -8.65 2.46 -11.74
C ILE A 67 -8.99 2.28 -13.22
N PRO A 68 -10.26 2.48 -13.64
CA PRO A 68 -10.71 2.26 -15.03
C PRO A 68 -9.91 3.02 -16.08
N ASP A 69 -9.27 4.11 -15.66
CA ASP A 69 -8.27 4.80 -16.44
C ASP A 69 -6.92 4.80 -15.72
N ALA A 70 -6.09 3.83 -16.07
CA ALA A 70 -4.74 3.68 -15.56
C ALA A 70 -3.84 4.90 -15.86
N ALA A 71 -4.20 5.76 -16.83
CA ALA A 71 -3.51 7.03 -17.10
C ALA A 71 -3.98 8.18 -16.16
N GLY A 72 -5.03 7.98 -15.36
CA GLY A 72 -5.55 8.96 -14.41
C GLY A 72 -6.22 10.18 -15.06
N THR A 73 -6.57 10.08 -16.35
CA THR A 73 -7.24 11.12 -17.13
C THR A 73 -8.78 11.10 -16.99
N LEU A 74 -9.36 10.02 -16.47
CA LEU A 74 -10.79 9.88 -16.28
C LEU A 74 -11.21 10.76 -15.12
N ARG A 75 -11.95 11.80 -15.48
CA ARG A 75 -12.53 12.73 -14.53
C ARG A 75 -14.02 12.54 -14.48
N ILE A 76 -14.53 12.40 -13.26
CA ILE A 76 -15.96 12.41 -12.99
C ILE A 76 -16.34 13.76 -12.42
N LYS A 77 -17.62 14.12 -12.59
CA LYS A 77 -18.16 15.33 -12.00
C LYS A 77 -18.19 15.18 -10.48
N GLY A 78 -17.38 15.97 -9.79
CA GLY A 78 -17.40 16.10 -8.34
C GLY A 78 -18.71 16.70 -7.85
N LYS A 79 -18.87 16.80 -6.53
CA LYS A 79 -20.10 17.34 -5.89
C LYS A 79 -20.43 18.77 -6.31
N ASP A 80 -19.43 19.52 -6.78
CA ASP A 80 -19.53 20.90 -7.26
C ASP A 80 -19.61 21.01 -8.80
N GLY A 81 -19.67 19.88 -9.52
CA GLY A 81 -19.74 19.84 -10.97
C GLY A 81 -18.41 20.06 -11.70
N ARG A 82 -17.29 20.15 -10.98
CA ARG A 82 -15.95 20.20 -11.59
C ARG A 82 -15.43 18.80 -11.91
N ASP A 83 -14.52 18.73 -12.87
CA ASP A 83 -13.89 17.48 -13.29
C ASP A 83 -12.82 17.09 -12.27
N GLU A 84 -13.03 15.98 -11.56
CA GLU A 84 -12.12 15.48 -10.53
C GLU A 84 -11.57 14.09 -10.88
N PRO A 85 -10.29 13.80 -10.60
CA PRO A 85 -9.72 12.47 -10.80
C PRO A 85 -10.47 11.44 -9.94
N GLN A 86 -10.87 10.32 -10.54
CA GLN A 86 -11.60 9.27 -9.82
C GLN A 86 -10.80 8.66 -8.67
N ALA A 87 -9.48 8.52 -8.85
CA ALA A 87 -8.56 8.05 -7.82
C ALA A 87 -7.13 8.52 -8.05
N ARG A 88 -6.31 8.57 -6.99
CA ARG A 88 -4.88 8.88 -7.04
C ARG A 88 -4.08 7.86 -6.25
N VAL A 89 -2.90 7.49 -6.75
CA VAL A 89 -2.01 6.52 -6.11
C VAL A 89 -0.66 7.17 -5.82
N PHE A 90 -0.21 7.03 -4.58
CA PHE A 90 1.08 7.54 -4.10
C PHE A 90 1.84 6.40 -3.44
N ARG A 91 3.17 6.35 -3.63
CA ARG A 91 4.06 5.44 -2.90
C ARG A 91 5.13 6.25 -2.18
N VAL A 92 5.38 5.91 -0.92
CA VAL A 92 6.30 6.65 -0.06
C VAL A 92 6.88 5.71 0.99
N ASN A 93 8.11 5.97 1.41
CA ASN A 93 8.72 5.24 2.52
C ASN A 93 8.53 6.03 3.83
N PRO A 94 7.74 5.52 4.80
CA PRO A 94 7.55 6.16 6.12
C PRO A 94 8.82 6.43 6.94
N ALA A 95 9.97 5.84 6.60
CA ALA A 95 11.25 6.19 7.22
C ALA A 95 11.68 7.63 6.88
N GLN A 96 11.25 8.16 5.73
CA GLN A 96 11.46 9.55 5.31
C GLN A 96 10.38 10.43 5.95
N ARG A 97 10.50 10.69 7.25
CA ARG A 97 9.46 11.33 8.07
C ARG A 97 8.93 12.64 7.49
N ASP A 98 9.80 13.53 7.03
CA ASP A 98 9.40 14.84 6.52
C ASP A 98 8.59 14.72 5.23
N LYS A 99 9.08 13.92 4.26
CA LYS A 99 8.36 13.63 3.01
C LYS A 99 7.03 12.93 3.24
N TYR A 100 7.00 11.98 4.17
CA TYR A 100 5.76 11.28 4.50
C TYR A 100 4.73 12.22 5.12
N LYS A 101 5.17 13.10 6.02
CA LYS A 101 4.31 14.13 6.62
C LYS A 101 3.76 15.10 5.57
N GLU A 102 4.63 15.65 4.72
CA GLU A 102 4.23 16.57 3.64
C GLU A 102 3.23 15.91 2.68
N LEU A 103 3.47 14.66 2.30
CA LEU A 103 2.53 13.90 1.47
C LEU A 103 1.18 13.74 2.16
N LEU A 104 1.13 13.37 3.44
CA LEU A 104 -0.13 13.20 4.16
C LEU A 104 -0.89 14.53 4.27
N GLU A 105 -0.22 15.62 4.62
CA GLU A 105 -0.83 16.95 4.74
C GLU A 105 -1.43 17.43 3.40
N THR A 106 -0.75 17.13 2.29
CA THR A 106 -1.20 17.54 0.94
C THR A 106 -2.25 16.62 0.34
N VAL A 107 -2.21 15.31 0.61
CA VAL A 107 -3.08 14.31 -0.03
C VAL A 107 -4.41 14.15 0.70
N ILE A 108 -4.44 14.27 2.03
CA ILE A 108 -5.68 14.10 2.82
C ILE A 108 -6.72 15.18 2.47
N LEU A 109 -6.27 16.38 2.11
CA LEU A 109 -7.13 17.50 1.73
C LEU A 109 -7.65 17.44 0.29
N GLN A 110 -7.22 16.45 -0.50
CA GLN A 110 -7.68 16.26 -1.88
C GLN A 110 -9.00 15.50 -1.89
N ASP A 111 -9.90 15.86 -2.80
CA ASP A 111 -11.15 15.15 -3.02
C ASP A 111 -10.93 13.79 -3.70
N GLY A 112 -11.92 12.90 -3.54
CA GLY A 112 -11.98 11.59 -4.18
C GLY A 112 -11.26 10.47 -3.44
N VAL A 113 -10.94 9.38 -4.14
CA VAL A 113 -10.24 8.22 -3.56
C VAL A 113 -8.73 8.43 -3.63
N LYS A 114 -8.06 8.42 -2.48
CA LYS A 114 -6.60 8.50 -2.41
C LYS A 114 -6.06 7.18 -1.89
N ILE A 115 -5.08 6.60 -2.57
CA ILE A 115 -4.37 5.41 -2.11
C ILE A 115 -2.91 5.77 -1.88
N ILE A 116 -2.45 5.63 -0.63
CA ILE A 116 -1.06 5.84 -0.23
C ILE A 116 -0.48 4.48 0.16
N ILE A 117 0.55 4.06 -0.56
CA ILE A 117 1.33 2.85 -0.29
C ILE A 117 2.55 3.28 0.52
N ALA A 118 2.50 2.97 1.81
CA ALA A 118 3.54 3.20 2.78
C ALA A 118 4.46 1.98 2.81
N ASP A 119 5.53 2.02 2.03
CA ASP A 119 6.49 0.93 1.87
C ASP A 119 7.60 1.04 2.93
N LYS A 120 7.57 0.15 3.91
CA LYS A 120 8.61 0.07 4.94
C LYS A 120 8.67 -1.32 5.55
N GLU A 121 9.85 -1.93 5.49
CA GLU A 121 10.16 -3.18 6.18
C GLU A 121 9.68 -3.18 7.65
N CYS A 122 9.03 -4.27 8.06
CA CYS A 122 8.63 -4.47 9.45
C CYS A 122 9.82 -4.37 10.40
N GLY A 123 9.69 -3.59 11.48
CA GLY A 123 10.77 -3.37 12.44
C GLY A 123 11.30 -4.66 13.09
N ILE A 124 10.45 -5.67 13.28
CA ILE A 124 10.85 -6.98 13.83
C ILE A 124 11.78 -7.70 12.86
N THR A 125 11.40 -7.78 11.58
CA THR A 125 12.19 -8.41 10.52
C THR A 125 13.50 -7.65 10.30
N PHE A 126 13.44 -6.32 10.27
CA PHE A 126 14.61 -5.44 10.15
C PHE A 126 15.63 -5.72 11.26
N ASN A 127 15.19 -5.73 12.52
CA ASN A 127 16.07 -5.97 13.66
C ASN A 127 16.66 -7.39 13.65
N ARG A 128 15.87 -8.40 13.27
CA ARG A 128 16.35 -9.78 13.10
C ARG A 128 17.42 -9.88 12.02
N ARG A 129 17.24 -9.22 10.88
CA ARG A 129 18.24 -9.17 9.80
C ARG A 129 19.51 -8.48 10.27
N LYS A 130 19.40 -7.33 10.94
CA LYS A 130 20.55 -6.58 11.47
C LYS A 130 21.37 -7.43 12.44
N HIS A 131 20.71 -8.09 13.38
CA HIS A 131 21.38 -8.96 14.35
C HIS A 131 22.06 -10.17 13.69
N ARG A 132 21.43 -10.80 12.69
CA ARG A 132 22.06 -11.88 11.92
C ARG A 132 23.31 -11.41 11.16
N ALA A 133 23.28 -10.20 10.60
CA ALA A 133 24.43 -9.63 9.91
C ALA A 133 25.59 -9.35 10.88
N GLU A 134 25.33 -8.76 12.05
CA GLU A 134 26.33 -8.54 13.10
C GLU A 134 27.01 -9.85 13.52
N VAL A 135 26.22 -10.91 13.77
CA VAL A 135 26.75 -12.25 14.14
C VAL A 135 27.58 -12.90 13.02
N GLN A 136 27.29 -12.59 11.76
CA GLN A 136 28.03 -13.10 10.60
C GLN A 136 29.38 -12.38 10.45
N GLU A 137 29.44 -11.09 10.75
CA GLU A 137 30.67 -10.28 10.68
C GLU A 137 31.67 -10.62 11.81
N GLU A 138 31.18 -11.15 12.94
CA GLU A 138 32.01 -11.61 14.06
C GLU A 138 32.63 -13.01 13.86
N LYS A 139 32.30 -13.71 12.77
CA LYS A 139 32.80 -15.07 12.44
C LYS A 139 33.81 -15.07 11.31
#